data_AF-A0A3G3GJ04-F1
#
_entry.id   AF-A0A3G3GJ04-F1
#
_cell.length_a   1.000
_cell.length_b   1.000
_cell.length_c   1.000
_cell.angle_alpha   90.00
_cell.angle_beta   90.00
_cell.angle_gamma   90.00
#
_symmetry.space_group_name_H-M   'P 1'
#
loop_
_entity.id
_entity.type
_entity.pdbx_description
1 polymer ?
#
loop_
_entity_poly.entity_id
_entity_poly.type
_entity_poly.pdbx_seq_one_letter_code
_entity_poly.pdbx_strand_id
1 'polypeptide(L)' 'MTLIERINSLATSIANTIKVRSVPAGGAAGNVLTKTGSGDYAMSWQNPAVTQTDIEKARIRSWFL' A
#
# COMPACT_ATOMS: atom_id res chain seq x y z
N MET A 1 -14.34 -36.05 -5.42
CA MET A 1 -15.07 -34.82 -5.08
C MET A 1 -16.20 -35.14 -4.14
N THR A 2 -15.95 -35.02 -2.85
CA THR A 2 -16.92 -35.25 -1.76
C THR A 2 -17.67 -33.97 -1.43
N LEU A 3 -18.78 -34.09 -0.68
CA LEU A 3 -19.48 -32.92 -0.16
C LEU A 3 -18.58 -32.05 0.73
N ILE A 4 -17.70 -32.67 1.53
CA ILE A 4 -16.78 -31.96 2.42
C ILE A 4 -15.73 -31.16 1.64
N GLU A 5 -15.19 -31.72 0.54
CA GLU A 5 -14.28 -31.00 -0.35
C GLU A 5 -14.94 -29.77 -0.98
N ARG A 6 -16.22 -29.87 -1.37
CA ARG A 6 -17.00 -28.74 -1.91
C ARG A 6 -17.26 -27.65 -0.87
N ILE A 7 -17.58 -28.04 0.38
CA ILE A 7 -17.80 -27.09 1.47
C ILE A 7 -16.52 -26.29 1.76
N ASN A 8 -15.36 -26.97 1.84
CA ASN A 8 -14.08 -26.30 2.08
C ASN A 8 -13.68 -25.35 0.94
N SER A 9 -13.95 -25.75 -0.30
CA SER A 9 -13.73 -24.89 -1.47
C SER A 9 -14.63 -23.65 -1.43
N LEU A 10 -15.92 -23.81 -1.09
CA LEU A 10 -16.85 -22.69 -0.95
C LEU A 10 -16.42 -21.73 0.16
N ALA A 11 -16.04 -22.25 1.33
CA ALA A 11 -15.55 -21.43 2.44
C ALA A 11 -14.34 -20.58 2.03
N THR A 12 -13.42 -21.16 1.24
CA THR A 12 -12.25 -20.45 0.71
C THR A 12 -12.66 -19.37 -0.30
N SER A 13 -13.60 -19.67 -1.21
CA SER A 13 -14.09 -18.71 -2.18
C SER A 13 -14.79 -17.54 -1.49
N ILE A 14 -15.64 -17.80 -0.50
CA ILE A 14 -16.35 -16.76 0.26
C ILE A 14 -15.33 -15.86 0.97
N ALA A 15 -14.34 -16.43 1.65
CA ALA A 15 -13.29 -15.66 2.32
C ALA A 15 -12.52 -14.74 1.36
N ASN A 16 -12.22 -15.21 0.15
CA ASN A 16 -11.57 -14.40 -0.89
C ASN A 16 -12.48 -13.32 -1.48
N THR A 17 -13.77 -13.61 -1.66
CA THR A 17 -14.74 -12.63 -2.18
C THR A 17 -14.95 -11.47 -1.21
N ILE A 18 -14.98 -11.75 0.10
CA ILE A 18 -15.19 -10.72 1.15
C ILE A 18 -13.86 -10.08 1.56
N LYS A 19 -12.72 -10.52 1.00
CA LYS A 19 -11.42 -9.91 1.29
C LYS A 19 -11.50 -8.41 1.00
N VAL A 20 -11.51 -7.63 2.08
CA VAL A 20 -11.68 -6.19 2.01
C VAL A 20 -10.49 -5.64 1.25
N ARG A 21 -10.76 -5.10 0.06
CA ARG A 21 -9.81 -4.30 -0.68
C ARG A 21 -9.51 -3.06 0.15
N SER A 22 -8.39 -3.09 0.85
CA SER A 22 -8.10 -2.18 1.95
C SER A 22 -6.70 -1.60 1.82
N VAL A 23 -6.52 -0.47 2.47
CA VAL A 23 -5.21 0.15 2.68
C VAL A 23 -4.42 -0.73 3.67
N PRO A 24 -3.12 -0.98 3.44
CA PRO A 24 -2.28 -1.74 4.37
C PRO A 24 -2.29 -1.12 5.77
N ALA A 25 -2.56 -1.94 6.78
CA ALA A 25 -2.49 -1.51 8.17
C ALA A 25 -1.05 -1.11 8.57
N GLY A 26 -0.92 -0.20 9.53
CA GLY A 26 0.36 0.26 10.07
C GLY A 26 0.86 1.56 9.44
N GLY A 27 2.18 1.64 9.23
CA GLY A 27 2.89 2.86 8.84
C GLY A 27 3.44 3.62 10.05
N ALA A 28 4.60 4.25 9.88
CA ALA A 28 5.13 5.21 10.84
C ALA A 28 4.68 6.62 10.47
N ALA A 29 4.63 7.53 11.45
CA ALA A 29 4.38 8.94 11.18
C ALA A 29 5.43 9.47 10.19
N GLY A 30 4.97 10.15 9.13
CA GLY A 30 5.81 10.64 8.03
C GLY A 30 5.96 9.68 6.85
N ASN A 31 5.51 8.42 6.96
CA ASN A 31 5.45 7.53 5.81
C ASN A 31 4.31 7.91 4.86
N VAL A 32 4.49 7.59 3.59
CA VAL A 32 3.48 7.79 2.54
C VAL A 32 3.11 6.46 1.90
N LEU A 33 1.86 6.34 1.46
CA LEU A 33 1.42 5.20 0.65
C LEU A 33 1.81 5.44 -0.81
N THR A 34 2.53 4.49 -1.39
CA THR A 34 2.89 4.53 -2.80
C THR A 34 2.25 3.36 -3.54
N LYS A 35 1.92 3.59 -4.82
CA LYS A 35 1.47 2.52 -5.71
C LYS A 35 2.67 1.67 -6.09
N THR A 36 2.60 0.37 -5.80
CA THR A 36 3.67 -0.59 -6.09
C THR A 36 3.48 -1.33 -7.40
N GLY A 37 2.30 -1.19 -8.03
CA GLY A 37 2.00 -1.80 -9.32
C GLY A 37 0.67 -1.33 -9.91
N SER A 38 0.35 -1.78 -11.12
CA SER A 38 -0.85 -1.36 -11.84
C SER A 38 -2.15 -1.85 -11.22
N GLY A 39 -2.13 -2.99 -10.51
CA GLY A 39 -3.31 -3.58 -9.87
C GLY A 39 -4.00 -2.69 -8.83
N ASP A 40 -5.29 -2.96 -8.62
CA ASP A 40 -6.08 -2.28 -7.60
C ASP A 40 -5.50 -2.58 -6.20
N TYR A 41 -5.39 -1.53 -5.38
CA TYR A 41 -4.88 -1.62 -4.00
C TYR A 41 -3.44 -2.18 -3.89
N ALA A 42 -2.69 -2.26 -5.00
CA ALA A 42 -1.26 -2.54 -4.99
C ALA A 42 -0.50 -1.34 -4.42
N MET A 43 -0.42 -1.26 -3.09
CA MET A 43 0.21 -0.15 -2.38
C MET A 43 1.03 -0.63 -1.19
N SER A 44 2.03 0.16 -0.79
CA SER A 44 2.87 -0.11 0.38
C SER A 44 3.28 1.19 1.07
N TRP A 45 3.55 1.11 2.38
CA TRP A 45 4.16 2.20 3.13
C TRP A 45 5.61 2.37 2.70
N GLN A 46 5.99 3.58 2.33
CA GLN A 46 7.36 3.94 1.95
C GLN A 46 7.78 5.24 2.63
N ASN A 47 9.09 5.45 2.74
CA ASN A 47 9.63 6.77 3.04
C ASN A 47 9.37 7.70 1.86
N PRO A 48 8.98 8.97 2.09
CA PRO A 48 8.83 9.93 1.00
C PRO A 48 10.14 10.05 0.20
N ALA A 49 10.01 10.10 -1.13
CA ALA A 49 11.16 10.18 -2.05
C ALA A 49 11.95 11.48 -1.90
N VAL A 50 11.30 12.54 -1.40
CA VAL A 50 11.91 13.81 -1.06
C VAL A 50 11.54 14.11 0.39
N THR A 51 12.54 14.24 1.25
CA THR A 51 12.30 14.64 2.63
C THR A 51 12.11 16.15 2.72
N GLN A 52 11.50 16.64 3.80
CA GLN A 52 11.35 18.08 4.03
C GLN A 52 12.72 18.79 4.04
N THR A 53 13.75 18.13 4.58
CA THR A 53 15.14 18.60 4.54
C THR A 53 15.66 18.78 3.11
N ASP A 54 15.27 17.91 2.19
CA ASP A 54 15.67 18.01 0.78
C ASP A 54 14.96 19.17 0.07
N ILE A 55 13.68 19.40 0.41
CA ILE A 55 12.93 20.57 -0.07
C ILE A 55 13.58 21.87 0.44
N GLU A 56 13.97 21.93 1.70
CA GLU A 56 14.63 23.10 2.29
C GLU A 56 15.99 23.38 1.62
N LYS A 57 16.81 22.35 1.40
CA LYS A 57 18.06 22.48 0.65
C LYS A 57 17.84 22.98 -0.79
N ALA A 58 16.79 22.51 -1.47
CA ALA A 58 16.45 22.97 -2.81
C ALA A 58 15.99 24.45 -2.81
N ARG A 59 15.16 24.84 -1.84
CA ARG A 59 14.68 26.22 -1.68
C ARG A 59 15.82 27.21 -1.40
N ILE A 60 16.75 26.84 -0.51
CA ILE A 60 17.91 27.67 -0.17
C ILE A 60 18.81 27.85 -1.41
N ARG A 61 19.06 26.79 -2.18
CA ARG A 61 19.86 26.88 -3.42
C ARG A 61 19.26 27.81 -4.47
N SER A 62 17.92 27.92 -4.53
CA SER A 62 17.23 28.84 -5.45
C SER A 62 17.43 30.32 -5.13
N TRP A 63 17.94 30.68 -3.94
CA TRP A 63 18.21 32.08 -3.57
C TRP A 63 19.61 32.55 -3.96
N PHE A 64 20.48 31.62 -4.34
CA PHE A 64 21.87 31.89 -4.71
C PHE A 64 22.10 31.86 -6.24
N LEU A 65 21.03 31.74 -7.03
CA LEU A 65 20.99 31.81 -8.50
C LEU A 65 20.07 32.96 -8.92
#